data_AF-A7I8B2-F1
#
_entry.id   AF-A7I8B2-F1
#
_cell.length_a   1.000
_cell.length_b   1.000
_cell.length_c   1.000
_cell.angle_alpha   90.00
_cell.angle_beta   90.00
_cell.angle_gamma   90.00
#
_symmetry.space_group_name_H-M   'P 1'
#
loop_
_entity.id
_entity.type
_entity.pdbx_description
1 polymer ?
#
loop_
_entity_poly.entity_id
_entity_poly.type
_entity_poly.pdbx_seq_one_letter_code
_entity_poly.pdbx_strand_id
1 'polypeptide(L)'
;MSDPEPATITTGPCTFGAGQLLPLIDVLTAEIAGVRADDDIEHVHRMRVASRRLRAALPLFAECFPEKEYRFWSKEIRNITRELGAARDTDVQIAFLKKYLKTLTGSQRPVPGPDTAAHEGDPVAAHLIRLQKQRGTLQKKVVTALDELDHSRMLPALRAACTLPEERAKQRKRERFAGILPVAAGRMGKRLQAISRYEPYVHNPDAVFEHHALRIAAKKLRYTLEAYAPLYRRDLKKPIARIKRLQDLLGDIHDCDVWIEQVSLAIVKQRARRHPHDGSSAAAISAIAPLRRLLSNREKRRSRLYRIFVRYWDALLRTGFWENLASTALCGQRSTFCHHGTLPVKEEQGAFYRLAATAPDHEDHSRIVTRLALRLFDELAPVHGLVRRDRTLLSYAATVHDIGWIRGQEGHQKESAAIILASPALPVPVREQGMIAVIAGLHSGKPDARPEGFFTLLTPVDQKKVRTLAAILRVADGLDYLHAGNVTDLTCTVRTSDILCTITGTGDLSAEKGRAMRKSDMFLEVFGKPLVIA
;
A
#
# COMPACT_ATOMS: atom_id res chain seq x y z
N MET A 1 42.10 15.07 -3.24
CA MET A 1 41.31 14.01 -2.56
C MET A 1 40.09 13.80 -3.41
N SER A 2 40.14 12.77 -4.26
CA SER A 2 39.05 12.41 -5.15
C SER A 2 37.82 12.08 -4.32
N ASP A 3 36.69 12.74 -4.60
CA ASP A 3 35.40 12.31 -4.09
C ASP A 3 35.22 10.83 -4.41
N PRO A 4 34.77 10.00 -3.45
CA PRO A 4 34.46 8.62 -3.77
C PRO A 4 33.41 8.62 -4.88
N GLU A 5 33.68 7.91 -5.98
CA GLU A 5 32.66 7.54 -6.95
C GLU A 5 31.40 7.12 -6.19
N PRO A 6 30.20 7.60 -6.58
CA PRO A 6 28.98 7.23 -5.89
C PRO A 6 28.78 5.73 -6.05
N ALA A 7 29.22 4.98 -5.05
CA ALA A 7 29.05 3.55 -4.96
C ALA A 7 27.55 3.25 -5.16
N THR A 8 27.25 2.60 -6.30
CA THR A 8 26.06 1.77 -6.52
C THR A 8 24.71 2.40 -6.12
N ILE A 9 24.24 3.33 -6.97
CA ILE A 9 22.86 3.87 -6.97
C ILE A 9 21.78 2.80 -7.32
N THR A 10 22.16 1.52 -7.44
CA THR A 10 21.45 0.47 -8.18
C THR A 10 21.10 -0.78 -7.37
N THR A 11 20.74 -0.68 -6.08
CA THR A 11 20.21 -1.88 -5.39
C THR A 11 18.81 -2.20 -5.92
N GLY A 12 18.68 -3.32 -6.63
CA GLY A 12 17.39 -3.82 -7.08
C GLY A 12 16.39 -3.99 -5.91
N PRO A 13 15.08 -3.94 -6.16
CA PRO A 13 14.01 -4.14 -5.18
C PRO A 13 14.21 -5.32 -4.22
N CYS A 14 14.88 -6.38 -4.66
CA CYS A 14 15.16 -7.56 -3.82
C CYS A 14 16.34 -7.36 -2.88
N THR A 15 17.42 -6.72 -3.33
CA THR A 15 18.54 -6.32 -2.45
C THR A 15 18.06 -5.32 -1.40
N PHE A 16 17.27 -4.32 -1.81
CA PHE A 16 16.65 -3.38 -0.88
C PHE A 16 15.71 -4.10 0.10
N GLY A 17 14.84 -4.97 -0.41
CA GLY A 17 13.89 -5.74 0.40
C GLY A 17 14.58 -6.63 1.43
N ALA A 18 15.64 -7.32 1.04
CA ALA A 18 16.47 -8.11 1.95
C ALA A 18 17.03 -7.25 3.10
N GLY A 19 17.57 -6.06 2.79
CA GLY A 19 18.06 -5.11 3.80
C GLY A 19 16.97 -4.63 4.78
N GLN A 20 15.70 -4.60 4.36
CA GLN A 20 14.57 -4.30 5.25
C GLN A 20 14.08 -5.50 6.07
N LEU A 21 14.21 -6.72 5.54
CA LEU A 21 13.70 -7.94 6.17
C LEU A 21 14.68 -8.53 7.19
N LEU A 22 15.99 -8.50 6.92
CA LEU A 22 17.02 -9.08 7.79
C LEU A 22 16.94 -8.57 9.24
N PRO A 23 16.89 -7.25 9.52
CA PRO A 23 16.79 -6.76 10.90
C PRO A 23 15.51 -7.23 11.62
N LEU A 24 14.40 -7.40 10.89
CA LEU A 24 13.14 -7.87 11.47
C LEU A 24 13.20 -9.36 11.83
N ILE A 25 13.90 -10.16 11.02
CA ILE A 25 14.16 -11.58 11.27
C ILE A 25 15.08 -11.72 12.49
N ASP A 26 16.12 -10.88 12.58
CA ASP A 26 17.06 -10.88 13.72
C ASP A 26 16.36 -10.56 15.04
N VAL A 27 15.58 -9.48 15.09
CA VAL A 27 14.83 -9.11 16.30
C VAL A 27 13.84 -10.20 16.68
N LEU A 28 13.12 -10.78 15.72
CA LEU A 28 12.18 -11.86 16.00
C LEU A 28 12.89 -13.09 16.57
N THR A 29 14.05 -13.45 16.02
CA THR A 29 14.84 -14.62 16.46
C THR A 29 15.41 -14.41 17.86
N ALA A 30 15.91 -13.20 18.15
CA ALA A 30 16.49 -12.87 19.45
C ALA A 30 15.51 -12.97 20.62
N GLU A 31 14.22 -12.73 20.39
CA GLU A 31 13.19 -12.78 21.44
C GLU A 31 12.66 -14.20 21.72
N ILE A 32 13.00 -15.21 20.92
CA ILE A 32 12.46 -16.59 21.07
C ILE A 32 12.77 -17.16 22.45
N ALA A 33 14.02 -17.03 22.91
CA ALA A 33 14.44 -17.57 24.20
C ALA A 33 13.70 -16.90 25.37
N GLY A 34 13.56 -15.57 25.36
CA GLY A 34 12.84 -14.83 26.39
C GLY A 34 11.34 -15.14 26.41
N VAL A 35 10.70 -15.30 25.24
CA VAL A 35 9.29 -15.70 25.18
C VAL A 35 9.07 -17.10 25.74
N ARG A 36 10.03 -18.02 25.56
CA ARG A 36 9.98 -19.37 26.15
C ARG A 36 10.17 -19.36 27.66
N ALA A 37 11.04 -18.49 28.17
CA ALA A 37 11.30 -18.36 29.60
C ALA A 37 10.09 -17.80 30.37
N ASP A 38 9.25 -16.98 29.72
CA ASP A 38 8.06 -16.34 30.31
C ASP A 38 8.35 -15.54 31.59
N ASP A 39 9.54 -14.94 31.67
CA ASP A 39 10.03 -14.15 32.80
C ASP A 39 9.61 -12.67 32.71
N ASP A 40 9.58 -12.11 31.49
CA ASP A 40 9.14 -10.74 31.21
C ASP A 40 8.13 -10.68 30.04
N ILE A 41 6.95 -10.12 30.32
CA ILE A 41 5.88 -9.89 29.33
C ILE A 41 6.32 -9.00 28.16
N GLU A 42 7.39 -8.23 28.31
CA GLU A 42 7.92 -7.40 27.24
C GLU A 42 8.63 -8.22 26.15
N HIS A 43 9.09 -9.44 26.43
CA HIS A 43 9.57 -10.35 25.37
C HIS A 43 8.45 -10.65 24.36
N VAL A 44 7.25 -11.01 24.85
CA VAL A 44 6.06 -11.22 24.02
C VAL A 44 5.70 -9.94 23.26
N HIS A 45 5.81 -8.77 23.91
CA HIS A 45 5.54 -7.50 23.26
C HIS A 45 6.49 -7.22 22.08
N ARG A 46 7.80 -7.29 22.31
CA ARG A 46 8.84 -7.02 21.31
C ARG A 46 8.79 -8.01 20.17
N MET A 47 8.68 -9.31 20.46
CA MET A 47 8.55 -10.35 19.44
C MET A 47 7.31 -10.13 18.55
N ARG A 48 6.16 -9.82 19.16
CA ARG A 48 4.92 -9.53 18.42
C ARG A 48 5.05 -8.28 17.55
N VAL A 49 5.77 -7.26 18.02
CA VAL A 49 6.03 -6.05 17.21
C VAL A 49 6.88 -6.41 15.99
N ALA A 50 7.95 -7.19 16.16
CA ALA A 50 8.80 -7.67 15.07
C ALA A 50 8.02 -8.54 14.09
N SER A 51 7.25 -9.52 14.57
CA SER A 51 6.46 -10.44 13.74
C SER A 51 5.40 -9.69 12.92
N ARG A 52 4.74 -8.69 13.51
CA ARG A 52 3.75 -7.85 12.84
C ARG A 52 4.39 -6.95 11.77
N ARG A 53 5.60 -6.42 12.02
CA ARG A 53 6.36 -5.66 11.03
C ARG A 53 6.81 -6.56 9.88
N LEU A 54 7.34 -7.76 10.19
CA LEU A 54 7.73 -8.73 9.19
C LEU A 54 6.54 -9.17 8.31
N ARG A 55 5.38 -9.44 8.93
CA ARG A 55 4.12 -9.73 8.23
C ARG A 55 3.65 -8.60 7.30
N ALA A 56 3.99 -7.35 7.63
CA ALA A 56 3.64 -6.18 6.82
C ALA A 56 4.66 -5.90 5.71
N ALA A 57 5.95 -6.16 5.97
CA ALA A 57 7.05 -5.92 5.05
C ALA A 57 7.21 -7.03 4.01
N LEU A 58 7.08 -8.31 4.40
CA LEU A 58 7.29 -9.45 3.51
C LEU A 58 6.42 -9.39 2.23
N PRO A 59 5.12 -9.05 2.29
CA PRO A 59 4.30 -8.92 1.08
C PRO A 59 4.73 -7.80 0.14
N LEU A 60 5.47 -6.78 0.63
CA LEU A 60 6.04 -5.76 -0.25
C LEU A 60 7.14 -6.37 -1.12
N PHE A 61 7.85 -7.39 -0.65
CA PHE A 61 8.94 -8.01 -1.42
C PHE A 61 8.59 -9.42 -1.86
N ALA A 62 7.29 -9.76 -1.94
CA ALA A 62 6.81 -11.09 -2.31
C ALA A 62 7.39 -11.56 -3.65
N GLU A 63 7.52 -10.64 -4.61
CA GLU A 63 8.04 -10.92 -5.95
C GLU A 63 9.52 -11.33 -5.96
N CYS A 64 10.26 -11.09 -4.87
CA CYS A 64 11.65 -11.50 -4.71
C CYS A 64 11.80 -12.96 -4.29
N PHE A 65 10.73 -13.62 -3.88
CA PHE A 65 10.77 -14.97 -3.31
C PHE A 65 9.92 -15.95 -4.13
N PRO A 66 10.36 -17.21 -4.32
CA PRO A 66 9.56 -18.19 -5.05
C PRO A 66 8.17 -18.32 -4.42
N GLU A 67 7.14 -18.43 -5.25
CA GLU A 67 5.76 -18.31 -4.76
C GLU A 67 5.41 -19.37 -3.69
N LYS A 68 5.96 -20.58 -3.82
CA LYS A 68 5.80 -21.66 -2.83
C LYS A 68 6.45 -21.28 -1.49
N GLU A 69 7.71 -20.84 -1.51
CA GLU A 69 8.46 -20.40 -0.33
C GLU A 69 7.77 -19.21 0.35
N TYR A 70 7.42 -18.17 -0.43
CA TYR A 70 6.73 -16.99 0.07
C TYR A 70 5.40 -17.34 0.75
N ARG A 71 4.59 -18.21 0.14
CA ARG A 71 3.30 -18.64 0.71
C ARG A 71 3.50 -19.39 2.03
N PHE A 72 4.50 -20.26 2.09
CA PHE A 72 4.88 -20.98 3.30
C PHE A 72 5.31 -20.00 4.41
N TRP A 73 6.29 -19.13 4.17
CA TRP A 73 6.77 -18.16 5.16
C TRP A 73 5.66 -17.21 5.63
N SER A 74 4.81 -16.74 4.70
CA SER A 74 3.67 -15.88 5.01
C SER A 74 2.63 -16.56 5.90
N LYS A 75 2.49 -17.88 5.81
CA LYS A 75 1.61 -18.68 6.68
C LYS A 75 2.22 -18.81 8.08
N GLU A 76 3.50 -19.20 8.17
CA GLU A 76 4.19 -19.37 9.45
C GLU A 76 4.25 -18.07 10.26
N ILE A 77 4.66 -16.96 9.62
CA ILE A 77 4.69 -15.64 10.24
C ILE A 77 3.30 -15.22 10.72
N ARG A 78 2.25 -15.57 9.96
CA ARG A 78 0.86 -15.27 10.36
C ARG A 78 0.43 -16.07 11.58
N ASN A 79 0.76 -17.36 11.63
CA ASN A 79 0.43 -18.24 12.74
C ASN A 79 1.05 -17.73 14.04
N ILE A 80 2.38 -17.52 14.06
CA ILE A 80 3.05 -17.02 15.28
C ILE A 80 2.56 -15.62 15.67
N THR A 81 2.32 -14.73 14.70
CA THR A 81 1.77 -13.39 14.99
C THR A 81 0.36 -13.46 15.59
N ARG A 82 -0.45 -14.46 15.25
CA ARG A 82 -1.79 -14.63 15.80
C ARG A 82 -1.73 -15.05 17.26
N GLU A 83 -0.92 -16.05 17.59
CA GLU A 83 -0.80 -16.54 18.97
C GLU A 83 -0.17 -15.49 19.90
N LEU A 84 0.92 -14.83 19.46
CA LEU A 84 1.52 -13.68 20.16
C LEU A 84 0.53 -12.52 20.30
N GLY A 85 -0.33 -12.31 19.30
CA GLY A 85 -1.39 -11.32 19.32
C GLY A 85 -2.40 -11.57 20.43
N ALA A 86 -2.95 -12.78 20.49
CA ALA A 86 -3.92 -13.17 21.52
C ALA A 86 -3.35 -13.03 22.94
N ALA A 87 -2.10 -13.46 23.15
CA ALA A 87 -1.40 -13.31 24.43
C ALA A 87 -1.24 -11.84 24.83
N ARG A 88 -0.68 -10.99 23.95
CA ARG A 88 -0.47 -9.57 24.26
C ARG A 88 -1.77 -8.80 24.42
N ASP A 89 -2.80 -9.10 23.63
CA ASP A 89 -4.10 -8.44 23.76
C ASP A 89 -4.70 -8.75 25.15
N THR A 90 -4.51 -9.98 25.66
CA THR A 90 -4.91 -10.36 27.01
C THR A 90 -4.07 -9.65 28.08
N ASP A 91 -2.74 -9.53 27.90
CA ASP A 91 -1.87 -8.77 28.81
C ASP A 91 -2.31 -7.30 28.92
N VAL A 92 -2.66 -6.68 27.79
CA VAL A 92 -3.15 -5.28 27.74
C VAL A 92 -4.49 -5.15 28.47
N GLN A 93 -5.41 -6.11 28.30
CA GLN A 93 -6.69 -6.10 29.03
C GLN A 93 -6.49 -6.27 30.54
N ILE A 94 -5.62 -7.19 30.96
CA ILE A 94 -5.25 -7.40 32.37
C ILE A 94 -4.68 -6.12 32.96
N ALA A 95 -3.70 -5.49 32.29
CA ALA A 95 -3.08 -4.26 32.74
C ALA A 95 -4.10 -3.11 32.87
N PHE A 96 -4.99 -2.99 31.88
CA PHE A 96 -6.07 -2.01 31.90
C PHE A 96 -7.00 -2.21 33.11
N LEU A 97 -7.53 -3.43 33.31
CA LEU A 97 -8.45 -3.72 34.41
C LEU A 97 -7.78 -3.54 35.78
N LYS A 98 -6.53 -3.98 35.96
CA LYS A 98 -5.76 -3.72 37.18
C LYS A 98 -5.65 -2.23 37.48
N LYS A 99 -5.33 -1.41 36.46
CA LYS A 99 -5.25 0.04 36.60
C LYS A 99 -6.61 0.66 36.91
N TYR A 100 -7.66 0.24 36.21
CA TYR A 100 -9.02 0.72 36.42
C TYR A 100 -9.52 0.43 37.83
N LEU A 101 -9.36 -0.79 38.33
CA LEU A 101 -9.76 -1.17 39.70
C LEU A 101 -9.02 -0.37 40.78
N LYS A 102 -7.76 0.01 40.53
CA LYS A 102 -7.00 0.90 41.42
C LYS A 102 -7.52 2.35 41.45
N THR A 103 -8.19 2.81 40.40
CA THR A 103 -8.76 4.17 40.34
C THR A 103 -10.11 4.30 41.06
N LEU A 104 -10.70 3.19 41.51
CA LEU A 104 -11.97 3.21 42.25
C LEU A 104 -11.74 3.60 43.71
N THR A 105 -12.55 4.51 44.25
CA THR A 105 -12.46 5.04 45.63
C THR A 105 -13.69 4.72 46.47
N GLY A 106 -13.51 4.51 47.79
CA GLY A 106 -14.61 4.35 48.75
C GLY A 106 -15.54 3.17 48.43
N SER A 107 -16.86 3.41 48.47
CA SER A 107 -17.95 2.45 48.18
C SER A 107 -17.97 1.90 46.74
N GLN A 108 -17.05 2.35 45.87
CA GLN A 108 -16.89 1.84 44.51
C GLN A 108 -15.89 0.68 44.41
N ARG A 109 -15.07 0.47 45.44
CA ARG A 109 -14.01 -0.55 45.45
C ARG A 109 -14.61 -1.91 45.85
N PRO A 110 -14.23 -3.02 45.20
CA PRO A 110 -14.61 -4.35 45.67
C PRO A 110 -14.07 -4.54 47.10
N VAL A 111 -14.92 -4.92 48.04
CA VAL A 111 -14.51 -5.21 49.43
C VAL A 111 -13.75 -6.54 49.42
N PRO A 112 -12.49 -6.62 49.92
CA PRO A 112 -11.81 -7.89 50.09
C PRO A 112 -12.45 -8.64 51.28
N GLY A 113 -13.16 -9.73 51.02
CA GLY A 113 -13.58 -10.65 52.08
C GLY A 113 -12.40 -11.50 52.59
N PRO A 114 -12.41 -11.97 53.86
CA PRO A 114 -11.28 -12.68 54.47
C PRO A 114 -10.98 -14.05 53.84
N ASP A 115 -11.96 -14.65 53.15
CA ASP A 115 -11.81 -15.95 52.49
C ASP A 115 -11.87 -15.81 50.97
N THR A 116 -10.98 -16.52 50.28
CA THR A 116 -10.81 -16.55 48.81
C THR A 116 -12.05 -16.98 48.02
N ALA A 117 -13.17 -17.26 48.69
CA ALA A 117 -14.49 -17.46 48.09
C ALA A 117 -15.27 -16.15 47.82
N ALA A 118 -14.91 -15.02 48.45
CA ALA A 118 -15.68 -13.77 48.41
C ALA A 118 -15.34 -12.79 47.25
N HIS A 119 -14.81 -13.28 46.13
CA HIS A 119 -14.75 -12.52 44.87
C HIS A 119 -16.05 -12.61 44.04
N GLU A 120 -17.09 -13.25 44.58
CA GLU A 120 -18.39 -13.45 43.92
C GLU A 120 -19.21 -12.15 43.70
N GLY A 121 -18.81 -11.01 44.26
CA GLY A 121 -19.59 -9.77 44.19
C GLY A 121 -19.34 -8.83 42.99
N ASP A 122 -18.11 -8.74 42.46
CA ASP A 122 -17.78 -7.77 41.40
C ASP A 122 -17.49 -8.46 40.04
N PRO A 123 -18.38 -8.31 39.04
CA PRO A 123 -18.21 -8.93 37.72
C PRO A 123 -16.95 -8.45 36.96
N VAL A 124 -16.41 -7.26 37.27
CA VAL A 124 -15.18 -6.74 36.68
C VAL A 124 -13.95 -7.45 37.26
N ALA A 125 -13.92 -7.67 38.58
CA ALA A 125 -12.85 -8.42 39.23
C ALA A 125 -12.86 -9.90 38.78
N ALA A 126 -14.04 -10.51 38.69
CA ALA A 126 -14.19 -11.87 38.15
C ALA A 126 -13.74 -11.98 36.68
N HIS A 127 -13.92 -10.93 35.88
CA HIS A 127 -13.40 -10.90 34.51
C HIS A 127 -11.87 -10.84 34.48
N LEU A 128 -11.24 -10.04 35.34
CA LEU A 128 -9.77 -9.98 35.46
C LEU A 128 -9.18 -11.36 35.78
N ILE A 129 -9.76 -12.08 36.74
CA ILE A 129 -9.29 -13.42 37.13
C ILE A 129 -9.39 -14.40 35.95
N ARG A 130 -10.49 -14.36 35.19
CA ARG A 130 -10.65 -15.18 33.97
C ARG A 130 -9.57 -14.88 32.93
N LEU A 131 -9.26 -13.60 32.70
CA LEU A 131 -8.22 -13.21 31.75
C LEU A 131 -6.84 -13.68 32.20
N GLN A 132 -6.54 -13.61 33.50
CA GLN A 132 -5.29 -14.13 34.05
C GLN A 132 -5.15 -15.64 33.83
N LYS A 133 -6.22 -16.41 34.08
CA LYS A 133 -6.25 -17.85 33.79
C LYS A 133 -6.08 -18.14 32.30
N GLN A 134 -6.80 -17.39 31.45
CA GLN A 134 -6.72 -17.51 30.00
C GLN A 134 -5.31 -17.20 29.48
N ARG A 135 -4.61 -16.20 30.03
CA ARG A 135 -3.25 -15.86 29.64
C ARG A 135 -2.27 -17.00 29.85
N GLY A 136 -2.41 -17.76 30.94
CA GLY A 136 -1.62 -18.96 31.19
C GLY A 136 -1.86 -20.07 30.15
N THR A 137 -3.11 -20.24 29.69
CA THR A 137 -3.42 -21.16 28.58
C THR A 137 -2.85 -20.66 27.25
N LEU A 138 -2.91 -19.36 26.99
CA LEU A 138 -2.34 -18.76 25.78
C LEU A 138 -0.82 -18.87 25.74
N GLN A 139 -0.13 -18.85 26.89
CA GLN A 139 1.31 -19.05 26.95
C GLN A 139 1.70 -20.41 26.35
N LYS A 140 0.97 -21.48 26.71
CA LYS A 140 1.19 -22.81 26.14
C LYS A 140 1.05 -22.82 24.63
N LYS A 141 0.03 -22.13 24.09
CA LYS A 141 -0.18 -22.01 22.63
C LYS A 141 0.95 -21.22 21.95
N VAL A 142 1.45 -20.17 22.59
CA VAL A 142 2.60 -19.41 22.09
C VAL A 142 3.83 -20.31 22.02
N VAL A 143 4.12 -21.08 23.08
CA VAL A 143 5.26 -22.02 23.10
C VAL A 143 5.11 -23.08 22.01
N THR A 144 3.93 -23.70 21.85
CA THR A 144 3.68 -24.66 20.76
C THR A 144 3.90 -24.04 19.38
N ALA A 145 3.43 -22.80 19.16
CA ALA A 145 3.65 -22.10 17.90
C ALA A 145 5.14 -21.77 17.67
N LEU A 146 5.93 -21.55 18.73
CA LEU A 146 7.38 -21.41 18.61
C LEU A 146 8.06 -22.74 18.28
N ASP A 147 7.62 -23.84 18.88
CA ASP A 147 8.11 -25.17 18.54
C ASP A 147 7.85 -25.47 17.07
N GLU A 148 6.63 -25.26 16.59
CA GLU A 148 6.29 -25.41 15.16
C GLU A 148 7.18 -24.53 14.27
N LEU A 149 7.40 -23.27 14.67
CA LEU A 149 8.26 -22.33 13.94
C LEU A 149 9.71 -22.83 13.85
N ASP A 150 10.27 -23.35 14.94
CA ASP A 150 11.63 -23.88 15.00
C ASP A 150 11.76 -25.16 14.16
N HIS A 151 10.81 -26.10 14.29
CA HIS A 151 10.78 -27.35 13.51
C HIS A 151 10.64 -27.09 12.01
N SER A 152 9.87 -26.06 11.63
CA SER A 152 9.67 -25.68 10.23
C SER A 152 10.95 -25.17 9.54
N ARG A 153 12.00 -24.83 10.31
CA ARG A 153 13.24 -24.19 9.85
C ARG A 153 12.98 -22.93 9.02
N MET A 154 11.84 -22.26 9.22
CA MET A 154 11.42 -21.13 8.40
C MET A 154 12.35 -19.93 8.53
N LEU A 155 12.72 -19.54 9.77
CA LEU A 155 13.56 -18.36 10.01
C LEU A 155 14.96 -18.49 9.40
N PRO A 156 15.69 -19.61 9.57
CA PRO A 156 16.94 -19.83 8.86
C PRO A 156 16.80 -19.79 7.33
N ALA A 157 15.75 -20.42 6.78
CA ALA A 157 15.51 -20.44 5.34
C ALA A 157 15.22 -19.03 4.77
N LEU A 158 14.36 -18.26 5.45
CA LEU A 158 14.04 -16.89 5.08
C LEU A 158 15.26 -15.96 5.22
N ARG A 159 16.08 -16.15 6.27
CA ARG A 159 17.34 -15.42 6.45
C ARG A 159 18.30 -15.71 5.29
N ALA A 160 18.56 -16.98 4.99
CA ALA A 160 19.42 -17.39 3.88
C ALA A 160 18.95 -16.82 2.54
N ALA A 161 17.63 -16.77 2.32
CA ALA A 161 17.03 -16.15 1.15
C ALA A 161 17.29 -14.63 1.04
N CYS A 162 17.46 -13.95 2.18
CA CYS A 162 17.76 -12.51 2.22
C CYS A 162 19.28 -12.23 2.17
N THR A 163 20.15 -13.17 2.53
CA THR A 163 21.61 -12.94 2.51
C THR A 163 22.21 -12.98 1.10
N LEU A 164 21.60 -13.73 0.16
CA LEU A 164 22.08 -13.87 -1.23
C LEU A 164 20.99 -13.44 -2.24
N PRO A 165 20.56 -12.16 -2.24
CA PRO A 165 19.44 -11.71 -3.06
C PRO A 165 19.74 -11.76 -4.56
N GLU A 166 20.98 -11.48 -4.98
CA GLU A 166 21.39 -11.43 -6.39
C GLU A 166 21.52 -12.81 -7.02
N GLU A 167 22.11 -13.78 -6.33
CA GLU A 167 22.20 -15.17 -6.79
C GLU A 167 20.81 -15.79 -7.00
N ARG A 168 19.87 -15.50 -6.09
CA ARG A 168 18.47 -15.92 -6.23
C ARG A 168 17.72 -15.16 -7.31
N ALA A 169 18.10 -13.91 -7.61
CA ALA A 169 17.54 -13.15 -8.73
C ALA A 169 17.97 -13.75 -10.07
N LYS A 170 19.25 -14.12 -10.22
CA LYS A 170 19.80 -14.80 -11.41
C LYS A 170 19.19 -16.17 -11.69
N GLN A 171 18.86 -16.94 -10.64
CA GLN A 171 18.21 -18.25 -10.77
C GLN A 171 16.76 -18.16 -11.28
N ARG A 172 16.23 -16.95 -11.48
CA ARG A 172 14.89 -16.74 -12.03
C ARG A 172 14.99 -16.41 -13.51
N LYS A 173 14.15 -17.08 -14.31
CA LYS A 173 13.81 -16.64 -15.69
C LYS A 173 13.20 -15.22 -15.75
N ARG A 174 12.90 -14.59 -14.60
CA ARG A 174 12.15 -13.33 -14.49
C ARG A 174 12.67 -12.45 -13.34
N GLU A 175 13.73 -11.68 -13.57
CA GLU A 175 13.97 -10.46 -12.80
C GLU A 175 12.89 -9.45 -13.18
N ARG A 176 11.92 -9.23 -12.30
CA ARG A 176 10.72 -8.44 -12.63
C ARG A 176 10.88 -6.94 -12.40
N PHE A 177 11.83 -6.52 -11.56
CA PHE A 177 11.96 -5.13 -11.16
C PHE A 177 13.40 -4.85 -10.72
N ALA A 178 14.07 -3.83 -11.28
CA ALA A 178 15.43 -3.42 -10.92
C ALA A 178 15.51 -1.99 -10.33
N GLY A 179 14.46 -1.15 -10.46
CA GLY A 179 14.37 0.20 -9.90
C GLY A 179 13.43 0.28 -8.70
N ILE A 180 13.95 0.64 -7.52
CA ILE A 180 13.17 0.64 -6.27
C ILE A 180 12.34 1.92 -6.05
N LEU A 181 12.75 3.08 -6.60
CA LEU A 181 12.08 4.35 -6.32
C LEU A 181 10.64 4.44 -6.86
N PRO A 182 10.37 4.15 -8.15
CA PRO A 182 9.00 4.28 -8.66
C PRO A 182 8.09 3.18 -8.10
N VAL A 183 8.65 2.01 -7.77
CA VAL A 183 7.97 0.93 -7.03
C VAL A 183 7.56 1.42 -5.63
N ALA A 184 8.48 2.05 -4.89
CA ALA A 184 8.19 2.62 -3.59
C ALA A 184 7.10 3.70 -3.68
N ALA A 185 7.23 4.63 -4.63
CA ALA A 185 6.26 5.68 -4.89
C ALA A 185 4.87 5.09 -5.17
N GLY A 186 4.73 4.22 -6.17
CA GLY A 186 3.46 3.59 -6.54
C GLY A 186 2.80 2.83 -5.39
N ARG A 187 3.59 2.14 -4.56
CA ARG A 187 3.09 1.45 -3.35
C ARG A 187 2.64 2.43 -2.28
N MET A 188 3.35 3.53 -2.07
CA MET A 188 2.91 4.62 -1.17
C MET A 188 1.60 5.25 -1.67
N GLY A 189 1.48 5.52 -2.97
CA GLY A 189 0.28 6.05 -3.60
C GLY A 189 -0.95 5.17 -3.40
N LYS A 190 -0.81 3.85 -3.60
CA LYS A 190 -1.88 2.89 -3.34
C LYS A 190 -2.35 2.91 -1.88
N ARG A 191 -1.44 3.13 -0.92
CA ARG A 191 -1.79 3.24 0.51
C ARG A 191 -2.42 4.57 0.87
N LEU A 192 -2.00 5.67 0.24
CA LEU A 192 -2.62 6.98 0.39
C LEU A 192 -4.07 6.95 -0.11
N GLN A 193 -4.30 6.40 -1.31
CA GLN A 193 -5.65 6.25 -1.85
C GLN A 193 -6.55 5.42 -0.93
N ALA A 194 -6.01 4.36 -0.32
CA ALA A 194 -6.77 3.54 0.62
C ALA A 194 -7.23 4.32 1.86
N ILE A 195 -6.52 5.37 2.27
CA ILE A 195 -6.94 6.28 3.35
C ILE A 195 -8.04 7.22 2.87
N SER A 196 -7.88 7.84 1.71
CA SER A 196 -8.87 8.80 1.16
C SER A 196 -10.26 8.18 0.98
N ARG A 197 -10.36 6.87 0.74
CA ARG A 197 -11.64 6.14 0.67
C ARG A 197 -12.48 6.26 1.95
N TYR A 198 -11.86 6.51 3.09
CA TYR A 198 -12.55 6.62 4.38
C TYR A 198 -12.76 8.06 4.85
N GLU A 199 -12.29 9.06 4.09
CA GLU A 199 -12.47 10.47 4.41
C GLU A 199 -13.94 10.86 4.67
N PRO A 200 -14.93 10.41 3.87
CA PRO A 200 -16.34 10.76 4.11
C PRO A 200 -16.88 10.32 5.48
N TYR A 201 -16.25 9.33 6.12
CA TYR A 201 -16.71 8.75 7.39
C TYR A 201 -16.04 9.37 8.62
N VAL A 202 -15.04 10.24 8.44
CA VAL A 202 -14.28 10.84 9.56
C VAL A 202 -15.21 11.64 10.48
N HIS A 203 -16.10 12.44 9.89
CA HIS A 203 -17.03 13.31 10.63
C HIS A 203 -18.31 12.60 11.09
N ASN A 204 -18.46 11.29 10.82
CA ASN A 204 -19.56 10.49 11.32
C ASN A 204 -19.13 9.75 12.62
N PRO A 205 -19.69 10.08 13.79
CA PRO A 205 -19.34 9.41 15.05
C PRO A 205 -19.79 7.95 15.13
N ASP A 206 -20.78 7.55 14.33
CA ASP A 206 -21.38 6.21 14.34
C ASP A 206 -20.74 5.25 13.33
N ALA A 207 -19.82 5.75 12.49
CA ALA A 207 -19.08 4.97 11.50
C ALA A 207 -17.95 4.11 12.12
N VAL A 208 -18.31 3.31 13.14
CA VAL A 208 -17.38 2.47 13.92
C VAL A 208 -16.59 1.52 13.02
N PHE A 209 -17.27 0.89 12.07
CA PHE A 209 -16.66 -0.05 11.13
C PHE A 209 -15.63 0.64 10.23
N GLU A 210 -15.97 1.81 9.69
CA GLU A 210 -15.12 2.60 8.80
C GLU A 210 -13.95 3.24 9.56
N HIS A 211 -14.12 3.65 10.81
CA HIS A 211 -13.02 4.10 11.66
C HIS A 211 -12.01 2.97 11.92
N HIS A 212 -12.50 1.75 12.16
CA HIS A 212 -11.63 0.58 12.28
C HIS A 212 -10.92 0.27 10.95
N ALA A 213 -11.63 0.34 9.82
CA ALA A 213 -11.04 0.14 8.51
C ALA A 213 -9.98 1.20 8.17
N LEU A 214 -10.23 2.48 8.50
CA LEU A 214 -9.27 3.58 8.40
C LEU A 214 -8.04 3.35 9.29
N ARG A 215 -8.22 2.83 10.51
CA ARG A 215 -7.10 2.42 11.37
C ARG A 215 -6.19 1.40 10.69
N ILE A 216 -6.79 0.39 10.04
CA ILE A 216 -6.04 -0.62 9.30
C ILE A 216 -5.32 0.02 8.11
N ALA A 217 -5.97 0.93 7.39
CA ALA A 217 -5.36 1.66 6.26
C ALA A 217 -4.16 2.52 6.73
N ALA A 218 -4.32 3.30 7.81
CA ALA A 218 -3.26 4.10 8.41
C ALA A 218 -2.06 3.26 8.87
N LYS A 219 -2.32 2.10 9.49
CA LYS A 219 -1.29 1.13 9.86
C LYS A 219 -0.53 0.60 8.65
N LYS A 220 -1.24 0.23 7.57
CA LYS A 220 -0.62 -0.25 6.32
C LYS A 220 0.20 0.85 5.64
N LEU A 221 -0.28 2.11 5.63
CA LEU A 221 0.49 3.25 5.13
C LEU A 221 1.75 3.44 5.95
N ARG A 222 1.66 3.50 7.30
CA ARG A 222 2.83 3.67 8.16
C ARG A 222 3.90 2.62 7.90
N TYR A 223 3.54 1.33 7.83
CA TYR A 223 4.52 0.28 7.57
C TYR A 223 5.13 0.35 6.17
N THR A 224 4.37 0.82 5.18
CA THR A 224 4.90 1.06 3.84
C THR A 224 5.89 2.23 3.87
N LEU A 225 5.58 3.31 4.57
CA LEU A 225 6.49 4.46 4.74
C LEU A 225 7.76 4.05 5.50
N GLU A 226 7.64 3.27 6.58
CA GLU A 226 8.78 2.77 7.36
C GLU A 226 9.70 1.89 6.51
N ALA A 227 9.14 1.00 5.69
CA ALA A 227 9.93 0.11 4.83
C ALA A 227 10.71 0.85 3.73
N TYR A 228 10.18 1.97 3.21
CA TYR A 228 10.85 2.77 2.17
C TYR A 228 11.55 4.01 2.69
N ALA A 229 11.46 4.31 4.00
CA ALA A 229 12.04 5.49 4.61
C ALA A 229 13.50 5.77 4.20
N PRO A 230 14.41 4.78 4.12
CA PRO A 230 15.80 5.02 3.75
C PRO A 230 16.00 5.67 2.37
N LEU A 231 15.03 5.51 1.45
CA LEU A 231 15.09 6.07 0.10
C LEU A 231 14.83 7.59 0.06
N TYR A 232 14.25 8.14 1.13
CA TYR A 232 13.77 9.51 1.17
C TYR A 232 14.56 10.38 2.14
N ARG A 233 14.55 11.70 1.88
CA ARG A 233 15.21 12.67 2.76
C ARG A 233 14.64 12.60 4.18
N ARG A 234 15.52 12.67 5.18
CA ARG A 234 15.17 12.63 6.60
C ARG A 234 14.36 11.39 7.03
N ASP A 235 14.47 10.29 6.29
CA ASP A 235 13.82 9.00 6.57
C ASP A 235 12.31 9.06 6.75
N LEU A 236 11.64 10.02 6.10
CA LEU A 236 10.21 10.28 6.28
C LEU A 236 9.78 10.43 7.76
N LYS A 237 10.71 10.81 8.67
CA LYS A 237 10.46 10.83 10.12
C LYS A 237 9.21 11.64 10.48
N LYS A 238 9.06 12.83 9.89
CA LYS A 238 7.91 13.72 10.12
C LYS A 238 6.59 13.10 9.60
N PRO A 239 6.47 12.67 8.32
CA PRO A 239 5.29 11.96 7.85
C PRO A 239 4.91 10.72 8.67
N ILE A 240 5.89 9.87 8.97
CA ILE A 240 5.68 8.64 9.76
C ILE A 240 5.12 8.99 11.15
N ALA A 241 5.66 10.02 11.82
CA ALA A 241 5.16 10.47 13.12
C ALA A 241 3.71 10.95 13.06
N ARG A 242 3.31 11.65 11.99
CA ARG A 242 1.92 12.10 11.79
C ARG A 242 0.96 10.93 11.57
N ILE A 243 1.32 9.98 10.70
CA ILE A 243 0.50 8.77 10.48
C ILE A 243 0.45 7.91 11.75
N LYS A 244 1.55 7.81 12.51
CA LYS A 244 1.56 7.12 13.80
C LYS A 244 0.54 7.73 14.76
N ARG A 245 0.52 9.06 14.92
CA ARG A 245 -0.46 9.74 15.76
C ARG A 245 -1.91 9.48 15.32
N LEU A 246 -2.18 9.50 14.01
CA LEU A 246 -3.49 9.13 13.47
C LEU A 246 -3.87 7.69 13.85
N GLN A 247 -2.95 6.75 13.64
CA GLN A 247 -3.12 5.33 13.95
C GLN A 247 -3.35 5.10 15.45
N ASP A 248 -2.65 5.83 16.32
CA ASP A 248 -2.76 5.72 17.77
C ASP A 248 -4.13 6.22 18.25
N LEU A 249 -4.61 7.36 17.74
CA LEU A 249 -5.96 7.86 18.06
C LEU A 249 -7.06 6.89 17.63
N LEU A 250 -7.00 6.39 16.40
CA LEU A 250 -7.94 5.39 15.90
C LEU A 250 -7.81 4.05 16.64
N GLY A 251 -6.61 3.72 17.11
CA GLY A 251 -6.35 2.57 17.98
C GLY A 251 -7.08 2.69 19.30
N ASP A 252 -6.91 3.80 20.00
CA ASP A 252 -7.58 4.03 21.28
C ASP A 252 -9.12 4.08 21.13
N ILE A 253 -9.64 4.60 20.01
CA ILE A 253 -11.08 4.58 19.70
C ILE A 253 -11.57 3.15 19.55
N HIS A 254 -10.91 2.37 18.69
CA HIS A 254 -11.27 0.97 18.46
C HIS A 254 -11.18 0.13 19.74
N ASP A 255 -10.18 0.37 20.57
CA ASP A 255 -10.05 -0.31 21.87
C ASP A 255 -11.26 0.01 22.77
N CYS A 256 -11.75 1.26 22.76
CA CYS A 256 -12.99 1.61 23.45
C CYS A 256 -14.20 0.88 22.87
N ASP A 257 -14.33 0.81 21.55
CA ASP A 257 -15.46 0.13 20.88
C ASP A 257 -15.51 -1.36 21.26
N VAL A 258 -14.37 -2.05 21.24
CA VAL A 258 -14.26 -3.46 21.66
C VAL A 258 -14.67 -3.63 23.13
N TRP A 259 -14.23 -2.74 24.02
CA TRP A 259 -14.64 -2.78 25.42
C TRP A 259 -16.14 -2.50 25.61
N ILE A 260 -16.70 -1.53 24.89
CA ILE A 260 -18.13 -1.17 24.94
C ILE A 260 -18.97 -2.38 24.55
N GLU A 261 -18.62 -3.06 23.44
CA GLU A 261 -19.30 -4.27 22.99
C GLU A 261 -19.22 -5.39 24.04
N GLN A 262 -18.01 -5.72 24.51
CA GLN A 262 -17.79 -6.80 25.47
C GLN A 262 -18.52 -6.58 26.79
N VAL A 263 -18.49 -5.35 27.32
CA VAL A 263 -19.17 -5.00 28.57
C VAL A 263 -20.69 -5.00 28.39
N SER A 264 -21.18 -4.52 27.25
CA SER A 264 -22.63 -4.57 26.92
C SER A 264 -23.14 -6.01 26.87
N LEU A 265 -22.40 -6.91 26.21
CA LEU A 265 -22.72 -8.35 26.20
C LEU A 265 -22.66 -8.96 27.59
N ALA A 266 -21.69 -8.57 28.43
CA ALA A 266 -21.59 -9.03 29.81
C ALA A 266 -22.80 -8.60 30.65
N ILE A 267 -23.27 -7.36 30.48
CA ILE A 267 -24.48 -6.84 31.13
C ILE A 267 -25.71 -7.67 30.73
N VAL A 268 -25.89 -7.95 29.44
CA VAL A 268 -27.00 -8.76 28.94
C VAL A 268 -26.95 -10.18 29.52
N LYS A 269 -25.78 -10.83 29.51
CA LYS A 269 -25.60 -12.18 30.09
C LYS A 269 -25.89 -12.21 31.59
N GLN A 270 -25.51 -11.17 32.32
CA GLN A 270 -25.76 -11.10 33.77
C GLN A 270 -27.26 -10.90 34.08
N ARG A 271 -28.00 -10.18 33.22
CA ARG A 271 -29.46 -10.10 33.29
C ARG A 271 -30.14 -11.44 33.00
N ALA A 272 -29.71 -12.12 31.93
CA ALA A 272 -30.30 -13.40 31.51
C ALA A 272 -30.10 -14.54 32.53
N ARG A 273 -29.03 -14.50 33.34
CA ARG A 273 -28.75 -15.50 34.38
C ARG A 273 -29.64 -15.39 35.62
N ARG A 274 -30.44 -14.33 35.79
CA ARG A 274 -31.36 -14.16 36.93
C ARG A 274 -32.80 -14.40 36.47
N HIS A 275 -33.45 -15.43 37.02
CA HIS A 275 -34.86 -15.74 36.76
C HIS A 275 -35.80 -14.65 37.32
N PRO A 276 -37.02 -14.48 36.77
CA PRO A 276 -37.97 -13.45 37.23
C PRO A 276 -38.43 -13.57 38.70
N HIS A 277 -38.23 -14.73 39.32
CA HIS A 277 -38.80 -15.06 40.64
C HIS A 277 -37.87 -14.85 41.84
N ASP A 278 -36.63 -14.40 41.64
CA ASP A 278 -35.62 -14.35 42.70
C ASP A 278 -35.19 -12.90 43.04
N GLY A 279 -35.85 -12.32 44.05
CA GLY A 279 -35.34 -11.22 44.89
C GLY A 279 -35.25 -9.78 44.31
N SER A 280 -35.83 -8.83 45.07
CA SER A 280 -35.70 -7.36 45.02
C SER A 280 -34.86 -6.71 43.89
N SER A 281 -35.51 -5.83 43.11
CA SER A 281 -34.92 -4.96 42.07
C SER A 281 -33.59 -4.30 42.47
N ALA A 282 -33.41 -3.96 43.76
CA ALA A 282 -32.19 -3.34 44.27
C ALA A 282 -30.93 -4.24 44.14
N ALA A 283 -31.06 -5.55 44.37
CA ALA A 283 -29.95 -6.51 44.24
C ALA A 283 -29.54 -6.75 42.77
N ALA A 284 -30.50 -6.65 41.84
CA ALA A 284 -30.25 -6.70 40.39
C ALA A 284 -29.52 -5.45 39.89
N ILE A 285 -29.89 -4.28 40.40
CA ILE A 285 -29.23 -3.00 40.07
C ILE A 285 -27.80 -2.97 40.61
N SER A 286 -27.59 -3.43 41.85
CA SER A 286 -26.26 -3.46 42.48
C SER A 286 -25.27 -4.38 41.74
N ALA A 287 -25.70 -5.57 41.31
CA ALA A 287 -24.84 -6.55 40.63
C ALA A 287 -24.29 -6.09 39.27
N ILE A 288 -25.02 -5.23 38.56
CA ILE A 288 -24.64 -4.72 37.22
C ILE A 288 -23.95 -3.35 37.32
N ALA A 289 -24.09 -2.65 38.46
CA ALA A 289 -23.52 -1.33 38.66
C ALA A 289 -22.02 -1.23 38.31
N PRO A 290 -21.14 -2.20 38.65
CA PRO A 290 -19.74 -2.17 38.24
C PRO A 290 -19.53 -2.18 36.72
N LEU A 291 -20.29 -3.00 35.98
CA LEU A 291 -20.23 -3.06 34.52
C LEU A 291 -20.77 -1.78 33.87
N ARG A 292 -21.86 -1.21 34.39
CA ARG A 292 -22.40 0.08 33.91
C ARG A 292 -21.41 1.23 34.10
N ARG A 293 -20.69 1.26 35.22
CA ARG A 293 -19.62 2.24 35.45
C ARG A 293 -18.50 2.09 34.44
N LEU A 294 -18.05 0.86 34.19
CA LEU A 294 -17.02 0.57 33.20
C LEU A 294 -17.49 0.98 31.79
N LEU A 295 -18.72 0.63 31.41
CA LEU A 295 -19.33 1.01 30.13
C LEU A 295 -19.32 2.53 29.94
N SER A 296 -19.89 3.27 30.90
CA SER A 296 -19.94 4.74 30.85
C SER A 296 -18.53 5.37 30.78
N ASN A 297 -17.56 4.78 31.49
CA ASN A 297 -16.18 5.22 31.45
C ASN A 297 -15.56 5.05 30.04
N ARG A 298 -15.84 3.94 29.36
CA ARG A 298 -15.37 3.66 27.99
C ARG A 298 -16.06 4.53 26.95
N GLU A 299 -17.38 4.72 27.04
CA GLU A 299 -18.15 5.61 26.16
C GLU A 299 -17.63 7.06 26.23
N LYS A 300 -17.46 7.60 27.44
CA LYS A 300 -16.91 8.96 27.63
C LYS A 300 -15.50 9.09 27.06
N ARG A 301 -14.65 8.07 27.23
CA ARG A 301 -13.30 8.05 26.67
C ARG A 301 -13.34 8.01 25.13
N ARG A 302 -14.18 7.17 24.55
CA ARG A 302 -14.41 7.08 23.09
C ARG A 302 -14.82 8.44 22.52
N SER A 303 -15.85 9.09 23.07
CA SER A 303 -16.32 10.39 22.58
C SER A 303 -15.27 11.50 22.70
N ARG A 304 -14.42 11.47 23.73
CA ARG A 304 -13.28 12.40 23.85
C ARG A 304 -12.23 12.14 22.78
N LEU A 305 -11.84 10.88 22.56
CA LEU A 305 -10.86 10.49 21.56
C LEU A 305 -11.34 10.82 20.14
N TYR A 306 -12.61 10.54 19.84
CA TYR A 306 -13.23 10.86 18.56
C TYR A 306 -13.11 12.36 18.24
N ARG A 307 -13.41 13.25 19.19
CA ARG A 307 -13.23 14.70 19.00
C ARG A 307 -11.77 15.10 18.74
N ILE A 308 -10.80 14.43 19.37
CA ILE A 308 -9.37 14.67 19.13
C ILE A 308 -8.97 14.15 17.74
N PHE A 309 -9.47 12.99 17.34
CA PHE A 309 -9.27 12.40 16.02
C PHE A 309 -9.77 13.32 14.91
N VAL A 310 -11.02 13.78 14.97
CA VAL A 310 -11.60 14.69 13.96
C VAL A 310 -10.77 15.97 13.86
N ARG A 311 -10.48 16.63 14.99
CA ARG A 311 -9.64 17.84 15.01
C ARG A 311 -8.24 17.60 14.43
N TYR A 312 -7.67 16.42 14.67
CA TYR A 312 -6.37 16.05 14.12
C TYR A 312 -6.43 15.81 12.62
N TRP A 313 -7.48 15.13 12.14
CA TRP A 313 -7.73 14.94 10.72
C TRP A 313 -7.86 16.28 9.99
N ASP A 314 -8.67 17.20 10.52
CA ASP A 314 -8.85 18.53 9.92
C ASP A 314 -7.55 19.33 9.89
N ALA A 315 -6.70 19.16 10.91
CA ALA A 315 -5.37 19.77 10.92
C ALA A 315 -4.47 19.18 9.82
N LEU A 316 -4.55 17.87 9.55
CA LEU A 316 -3.81 17.27 8.43
C LEU A 316 -4.27 17.87 7.09
N LEU A 317 -5.59 17.99 6.87
CA LEU A 317 -6.17 18.62 5.67
C LEU A 317 -5.71 20.07 5.52
N ARG A 318 -5.85 20.90 6.56
CA ARG A 318 -5.43 22.31 6.52
C ARG A 318 -3.94 22.51 6.24
N THR A 319 -3.08 21.58 6.66
CA THR A 319 -1.64 21.65 6.37
C THR A 319 -1.24 21.08 5.01
N GLY A 320 -2.21 20.66 4.18
CA GLY A 320 -1.94 19.99 2.90
C GLY A 320 -1.09 18.73 3.07
N PHE A 321 -1.27 18.01 4.19
CA PHE A 321 -0.36 16.92 4.56
C PHE A 321 -0.36 15.79 3.52
N TRP A 322 -1.52 15.47 2.96
CA TRP A 322 -1.69 14.36 2.02
C TRP A 322 -1.05 14.68 0.67
N GLU A 323 -1.26 15.89 0.17
CA GLU A 323 -0.65 16.42 -1.05
C GLU A 323 0.87 16.49 -0.91
N ASN A 324 1.35 16.98 0.23
CA ASN A 324 2.77 17.04 0.54
C ASN A 324 3.40 15.64 0.63
N LEU A 325 2.69 14.65 1.18
CA LEU A 325 3.17 13.27 1.25
C LEU A 325 3.17 12.60 -0.12
N ALA A 326 2.16 12.85 -0.96
CA ALA A 326 2.13 12.39 -2.36
C ALA A 326 3.27 13.01 -3.17
N SER A 327 3.49 14.32 -3.04
CA SER A 327 4.64 15.02 -3.63
C SER A 327 5.97 14.45 -3.14
N THR A 328 6.11 14.21 -1.83
CA THR A 328 7.31 13.57 -1.26
C THR A 328 7.57 12.20 -1.87
N ALA A 329 6.53 11.40 -2.12
CA ALA A 329 6.66 10.10 -2.77
C ALA A 329 7.17 10.21 -4.22
N LEU A 330 6.90 11.33 -4.91
CA LEU A 330 7.30 11.56 -6.30
C LEU A 330 8.68 12.22 -6.44
N CYS A 331 9.04 13.16 -5.56
CA CYS A 331 10.25 13.98 -5.73
C CYS A 331 11.09 14.17 -4.45
N GLY A 332 10.71 13.54 -3.33
CA GLY A 332 11.37 13.70 -2.03
C GLY A 332 12.52 12.72 -1.75
N GLN A 333 12.95 11.95 -2.76
CA GLN A 333 14.00 10.94 -2.63
C GLN A 333 15.36 11.60 -2.34
N ARG A 334 16.28 10.86 -1.69
CA ARG A 334 17.64 11.35 -1.44
C ARG A 334 18.39 11.48 -2.76
N SER A 335 19.32 12.44 -2.83
CA SER A 335 20.11 12.70 -4.04
C SER A 335 20.95 11.50 -4.48
N THR A 336 21.38 10.68 -3.53
CA THR A 336 22.09 9.41 -3.78
C THR A 336 21.25 8.39 -4.55
N PHE A 337 19.94 8.57 -4.67
CA PHE A 337 19.05 7.69 -5.44
C PHE A 337 18.47 8.36 -6.70
N CYS A 338 18.72 9.65 -6.90
CA CYS A 338 18.14 10.43 -8.00
C CYS A 338 19.19 10.73 -9.05
N HIS A 339 18.77 10.69 -10.32
CA HIS A 339 19.52 11.37 -11.36
C HIS A 339 19.34 12.88 -11.18
N HIS A 340 20.45 13.61 -11.01
CA HIS A 340 20.47 15.06 -10.88
C HIS A 340 21.16 15.68 -12.09
N GLY A 341 20.35 16.02 -13.09
CA GLY A 341 20.80 16.65 -14.32
C GLY A 341 19.75 16.51 -15.41
N THR A 342 19.64 17.51 -16.28
CA THR A 342 19.00 17.31 -17.59
C THR A 342 20.03 16.63 -18.46
N LEU A 343 19.91 15.31 -18.64
CA LEU A 343 20.63 14.71 -19.77
C LEU A 343 20.08 15.30 -21.06
N PRO A 344 20.91 15.44 -22.10
CA PRO A 344 20.41 15.69 -23.43
C PRO A 344 19.31 14.69 -23.77
N VAL A 345 18.21 15.15 -24.37
CA VAL A 345 17.06 14.30 -24.78
C VAL A 345 17.51 13.06 -25.58
N LYS A 346 18.61 13.17 -26.34
CA LYS A 346 19.22 12.05 -27.06
C LYS A 346 19.69 10.91 -26.15
N GLU A 347 20.30 11.24 -25.01
CA GLU A 347 20.79 10.24 -24.05
C GLU A 347 19.64 9.60 -23.28
N GLU A 348 18.64 10.39 -22.87
CA GLU A 348 17.39 9.87 -22.30
C GLU A 348 16.72 8.89 -23.27
N GLN A 349 16.47 9.31 -24.51
CA GLN A 349 15.87 8.49 -25.56
C GLN A 349 16.70 7.21 -25.82
N GLY A 350 18.03 7.30 -25.82
CA GLY A 350 18.92 6.15 -25.96
C GLY A 350 18.73 5.10 -24.86
N ALA A 351 18.39 5.51 -23.63
CA ALA A 351 18.06 4.57 -22.56
C ALA A 351 16.74 3.82 -22.82
N PHE A 352 15.72 4.52 -23.34
CA PHE A 352 14.46 3.88 -23.73
C PHE A 352 14.63 2.92 -24.91
N TYR A 353 15.48 3.24 -25.90
CA TYR A 353 15.79 2.31 -26.97
C TYR A 353 16.53 1.06 -26.48
N ARG A 354 17.52 1.21 -25.59
CA ARG A 354 18.18 0.04 -24.98
C ARG A 354 17.21 -0.83 -24.20
N LEU A 355 16.23 -0.22 -23.54
CA LEU A 355 15.18 -0.95 -22.82
C LEU A 355 14.27 -1.68 -23.83
N ALA A 356 13.79 -1.02 -24.88
CA ALA A 356 12.97 -1.63 -25.94
C ALA A 356 13.69 -2.78 -26.66
N ALA A 357 15.00 -2.67 -26.89
CA ALA A 357 15.82 -3.70 -27.56
C ALA A 357 15.89 -5.04 -26.78
N THR A 358 15.43 -5.07 -25.53
CA THR A 358 15.25 -6.34 -24.79
C THR A 358 14.07 -7.18 -25.31
N ALA A 359 13.23 -6.60 -26.17
CA ALA A 359 12.07 -7.21 -26.82
C ALA A 359 12.15 -7.04 -28.36
N PRO A 360 13.10 -7.71 -29.04
CA PRO A 360 13.43 -7.43 -30.45
C PRO A 360 12.27 -7.62 -31.43
N ASP A 361 11.38 -8.57 -31.18
CA ASP A 361 10.25 -8.90 -32.08
C ASP A 361 9.23 -7.76 -32.23
N HIS A 362 9.28 -6.73 -31.38
CA HIS A 362 8.36 -5.59 -31.38
C HIS A 362 9.06 -4.26 -31.70
N GLU A 363 10.35 -4.26 -32.07
CA GLU A 363 11.12 -3.03 -32.25
C GLU A 363 10.63 -2.20 -33.43
N ASP A 364 10.39 -2.82 -34.59
CA ASP A 364 9.91 -2.13 -35.80
C ASP A 364 8.51 -1.55 -35.60
N HIS A 365 7.60 -2.34 -35.02
CA HIS A 365 6.28 -1.88 -34.61
C HIS A 365 6.37 -0.67 -33.67
N SER A 366 7.20 -0.75 -32.63
CA SER A 366 7.40 0.35 -31.67
C SER A 366 7.91 1.62 -32.33
N ARG A 367 8.79 1.52 -33.33
CA ARG A 367 9.28 2.66 -34.13
C ARG A 367 8.15 3.29 -34.95
N ILE A 368 7.34 2.48 -35.62
CA ILE A 368 6.20 2.95 -36.42
C ILE A 368 5.17 3.64 -35.52
N VAL A 369 4.76 3.00 -34.43
CA VAL A 369 3.81 3.56 -33.46
C VAL A 369 4.33 4.85 -32.84
N THR A 370 5.62 4.91 -32.48
CA THR A 370 6.24 6.14 -31.96
C THR A 370 6.14 7.28 -32.95
N ARG A 371 6.46 7.04 -34.23
CA ARG A 371 6.35 8.04 -35.29
C ARG A 371 4.92 8.53 -35.48
N LEU A 372 3.95 7.61 -35.58
CA LEU A 372 2.54 7.95 -35.76
C LEU A 372 1.96 8.69 -34.54
N ALA A 373 2.35 8.30 -33.32
CA ALA A 373 1.94 8.96 -32.08
C ALA A 373 2.46 10.40 -32.02
N LEU A 374 3.71 10.62 -32.42
CA LEU A 374 4.29 11.97 -32.48
C LEU A 374 3.64 12.83 -33.57
N ARG A 375 3.28 12.24 -34.72
CA ARG A 375 2.52 12.93 -35.76
C ARG A 375 1.14 13.35 -35.29
N LEU A 376 0.40 12.43 -34.64
CA LEU A 376 -0.89 12.74 -34.02
C LEU A 376 -0.77 13.83 -32.95
N PHE A 377 0.27 13.78 -32.11
CA PHE A 377 0.52 14.84 -31.14
C PHE A 377 0.65 16.20 -31.81
N ASP A 378 1.47 16.30 -32.85
CA ASP A 378 1.72 17.58 -33.53
C ASP A 378 0.46 18.11 -34.22
N GLU A 379 -0.31 17.25 -34.89
CA GLU A 379 -1.57 17.61 -35.58
C GLU A 379 -2.70 17.98 -34.59
N LEU A 380 -2.65 17.48 -33.35
CA LEU A 380 -3.64 17.76 -32.30
C LEU A 380 -3.23 18.93 -31.38
N ALA A 381 -2.12 19.62 -31.67
CA ALA A 381 -1.65 20.77 -30.90
C ALA A 381 -2.73 21.83 -30.59
N PRO A 382 -3.67 22.16 -31.50
CA PRO A 382 -4.73 23.14 -31.23
C PRO A 382 -5.70 22.76 -30.11
N VAL A 383 -5.81 21.46 -29.76
CA VAL A 383 -6.84 20.97 -28.82
C VAL A 383 -6.29 20.43 -27.51
N HIS A 384 -5.03 20.00 -27.44
CA HIS A 384 -4.50 19.42 -26.19
C HIS A 384 -3.78 20.41 -25.26
N GLY A 385 -3.17 21.49 -25.79
CA GLY A 385 -2.45 22.48 -24.98
C GLY A 385 -1.26 21.91 -24.18
N LEU A 386 -0.52 20.97 -24.75
CA LEU A 386 0.60 20.25 -24.11
C LEU A 386 1.92 20.82 -24.63
N VAL A 387 2.98 20.69 -23.84
CA VAL A 387 4.28 21.29 -24.14
C VAL A 387 5.26 20.29 -24.78
N ARG A 388 6.39 20.79 -25.28
CA ARG A 388 7.46 19.98 -25.90
C ARG A 388 7.92 18.81 -25.01
N ARG A 389 7.99 18.99 -23.69
CA ARG A 389 8.37 17.89 -22.78
C ARG A 389 7.32 16.78 -22.76
N ASP A 390 6.02 17.11 -22.88
CA ASP A 390 4.95 16.10 -22.94
C ASP A 390 5.06 15.27 -24.23
N ARG A 391 5.43 15.89 -25.36
CA ARG A 391 5.78 15.19 -26.62
C ARG A 391 6.95 14.22 -26.43
N THR A 392 7.97 14.62 -25.66
CA THR A 392 9.11 13.76 -25.31
C THR A 392 8.68 12.57 -24.45
N LEU A 393 7.83 12.78 -23.45
CA LEU A 393 7.30 11.67 -22.64
C LEU A 393 6.46 10.69 -23.46
N LEU A 394 5.69 11.18 -24.44
CA LEU A 394 4.96 10.34 -25.39
C LEU A 394 5.92 9.50 -26.24
N SER A 395 7.00 10.09 -26.75
CA SER A 395 8.05 9.38 -27.48
C SER A 395 8.61 8.20 -26.66
N TYR A 396 8.96 8.47 -25.40
CA TYR A 396 9.48 7.45 -24.49
C TYR A 396 8.45 6.35 -24.26
N ALA A 397 7.21 6.71 -23.93
CA ALA A 397 6.15 5.73 -23.67
C ALA A 397 5.85 4.86 -24.90
N ALA A 398 5.77 5.46 -26.08
CA ALA A 398 5.54 4.74 -27.34
C ALA A 398 6.71 3.82 -27.70
N THR A 399 7.95 4.20 -27.39
CA THR A 399 9.14 3.37 -27.66
C THR A 399 9.11 2.05 -26.88
N VAL A 400 8.53 2.04 -25.67
CA VAL A 400 8.53 0.87 -24.77
C VAL A 400 7.11 0.36 -24.44
N HIS A 401 6.08 0.77 -25.19
CA HIS A 401 4.69 0.47 -24.84
C HIS A 401 4.41 -1.05 -24.81
N ASP A 402 5.11 -1.79 -25.66
CA ASP A 402 4.94 -3.23 -25.88
C ASP A 402 6.04 -4.09 -25.23
N ILE A 403 6.92 -3.51 -24.42
CA ILE A 403 7.99 -4.29 -23.76
C ILE A 403 7.45 -5.43 -22.87
N GLY A 404 6.21 -5.35 -22.41
CA GLY A 404 5.54 -6.39 -21.64
C GLY A 404 5.37 -7.72 -22.37
N TRP A 405 5.47 -7.77 -23.70
CA TRP A 405 5.37 -9.00 -24.48
C TRP A 405 6.44 -10.04 -24.13
N ILE A 406 7.60 -9.62 -23.59
CA ILE A 406 8.62 -10.53 -23.04
C ILE A 406 8.09 -11.39 -21.88
N ARG A 407 6.93 -11.03 -21.31
CA ARG A 407 6.25 -11.75 -20.23
C ARG A 407 5.05 -12.56 -20.70
N GLY A 408 4.73 -12.51 -22.00
CA GLY A 408 3.57 -13.15 -22.61
C GLY A 408 2.48 -12.14 -23.00
N GLN A 409 1.49 -12.64 -23.76
CA GLN A 409 0.42 -11.83 -24.35
C GLN A 409 -0.59 -11.29 -23.34
N GLU A 410 -0.94 -12.09 -22.34
CA GLU A 410 -2.01 -11.76 -21.40
C GLU A 410 -1.59 -10.60 -20.49
N GLY A 411 -2.28 -9.47 -20.62
CA GLY A 411 -2.03 -8.29 -19.77
C GLY A 411 -0.69 -7.59 -20.02
N HIS A 412 -0.08 -7.76 -21.20
CA HIS A 412 1.23 -7.18 -21.55
C HIS A 412 1.30 -5.67 -21.23
N GLN A 413 0.23 -4.89 -21.39
CA GLN A 413 0.23 -3.47 -21.04
C GLN A 413 0.54 -3.20 -19.56
N LYS A 414 0.04 -4.05 -18.65
CA LYS A 414 0.35 -3.95 -17.22
C LYS A 414 1.79 -4.35 -16.93
N GLU A 415 2.28 -5.35 -17.65
CA GLU A 415 3.68 -5.78 -17.56
C GLU A 415 4.63 -4.71 -18.13
N SER A 416 4.29 -4.03 -19.23
CA SER A 416 5.06 -2.89 -19.77
C SER A 416 5.19 -1.80 -18.72
N ALA A 417 4.08 -1.36 -18.11
CA ALA A 417 4.09 -0.36 -17.05
C ALA A 417 4.95 -0.80 -15.85
N ALA A 418 4.86 -2.08 -15.46
CA ALA A 418 5.65 -2.68 -14.38
C ALA A 418 7.16 -2.66 -14.69
N ILE A 419 7.56 -3.04 -15.91
CA ILE A 419 8.95 -3.02 -16.38
C ILE A 419 9.49 -1.59 -16.38
N ILE A 420 8.73 -0.63 -16.91
CA ILE A 420 9.15 0.78 -16.98
C ILE A 420 9.36 1.33 -15.57
N LEU A 421 8.41 1.12 -14.65
CA LEU A 421 8.52 1.59 -13.25
C LEU A 421 9.72 1.02 -12.50
N ALA A 422 10.21 -0.14 -12.90
CA ALA A 422 11.35 -0.74 -12.25
C ALA A 422 12.57 -0.85 -13.15
N SER A 423 12.70 0.03 -14.12
CA SER A 423 13.93 0.18 -14.87
C SER A 423 14.82 1.19 -14.12
N PRO A 424 15.91 0.76 -13.44
CA PRO A 424 16.74 1.64 -12.62
C PRO A 424 17.62 2.58 -13.44
N ALA A 425 17.81 2.27 -14.72
CA ALA A 425 18.71 2.95 -15.64
C ALA A 425 18.01 4.00 -16.51
N LEU A 426 16.73 4.32 -16.24
CA LEU A 426 16.05 5.38 -16.97
C LEU A 426 16.46 6.73 -16.37
N PRO A 427 17.15 7.61 -17.13
CA PRO A 427 17.69 8.86 -16.60
C PRO A 427 16.62 9.97 -16.58
N VAL A 428 15.44 9.66 -16.03
CA VAL A 428 14.32 10.59 -15.89
C VAL A 428 13.88 10.66 -14.44
N PRO A 429 13.32 11.79 -13.97
CA PRO A 429 12.74 11.89 -12.63
C PRO A 429 11.66 10.83 -12.39
N VAL A 430 11.53 10.34 -11.15
CA VAL A 430 10.53 9.32 -10.77
C VAL A 430 9.11 9.69 -11.19
N ARG A 431 8.73 10.96 -11.09
CA ARG A 431 7.44 11.48 -11.57
C ARG A 431 7.25 11.22 -13.06
N GLU A 432 8.23 11.56 -13.89
CA GLU A 432 8.17 11.37 -15.34
C GLU A 432 8.23 9.88 -15.70
N GLN A 433 9.10 9.09 -15.04
CA GLN A 433 9.15 7.64 -15.24
C GLN A 433 7.79 6.99 -14.99
N GLY A 434 7.11 7.38 -13.93
CA GLY A 434 5.78 6.87 -13.65
C GLY A 434 4.69 7.43 -14.57
N MET A 435 4.81 8.65 -15.09
CA MET A 435 3.95 9.15 -16.17
C MET A 435 4.11 8.31 -17.43
N ILE A 436 5.34 8.01 -17.84
CA ILE A 436 5.67 7.15 -19.01
C ILE A 436 5.07 5.75 -18.81
N ALA A 437 5.24 5.16 -17.63
CA ALA A 437 4.67 3.87 -17.30
C ALA A 437 3.14 3.85 -17.34
N VAL A 438 2.48 4.93 -16.87
CA VAL A 438 1.02 5.07 -16.96
C VAL A 438 0.57 5.20 -18.41
N ILE A 439 1.24 6.02 -19.22
CA ILE A 439 0.91 6.20 -20.65
C ILE A 439 1.02 4.86 -21.37
N ALA A 440 2.13 4.16 -21.19
CA ALA A 440 2.33 2.81 -21.72
C ALA A 440 1.30 1.82 -21.17
N GLY A 441 0.97 1.85 -19.88
CA GLY A 441 0.00 0.92 -19.28
C GLY A 441 -1.44 1.09 -19.77
N LEU A 442 -1.77 2.24 -20.36
CA LEU A 442 -3.09 2.59 -20.88
C LEU A 442 -3.21 2.41 -22.41
N HIS A 443 -2.16 1.99 -23.10
CA HIS A 443 -2.17 1.85 -24.56
C HIS A 443 -3.15 0.78 -25.07
N SER A 444 -3.52 -0.20 -24.23
CA SER A 444 -4.40 -1.31 -24.61
C SER A 444 -5.35 -1.72 -23.48
N GLY A 445 -6.40 -2.47 -23.83
CA GLY A 445 -7.49 -2.85 -22.92
C GLY A 445 -8.54 -1.76 -22.73
N LYS A 446 -9.53 -2.04 -21.86
CA LYS A 446 -10.56 -1.07 -21.49
C LYS A 446 -9.90 0.11 -20.77
N PRO A 447 -10.24 1.37 -21.12
CA PRO A 447 -9.84 2.51 -20.32
C PRO A 447 -10.50 2.34 -18.96
N ASP A 448 -9.72 1.93 -17.96
CA ASP A 448 -10.24 1.86 -16.61
C ASP A 448 -10.56 3.30 -16.18
N ALA A 449 -11.77 3.57 -15.72
CA ALA A 449 -12.22 4.94 -15.42
C ALA A 449 -11.31 5.66 -14.40
N ARG A 450 -10.55 4.88 -13.60
CA ARG A 450 -9.56 5.37 -12.63
C ARG A 450 -8.36 4.42 -12.57
N PRO A 451 -7.26 4.70 -13.30
CA PRO A 451 -6.04 3.90 -13.18
C PRO A 451 -5.57 3.85 -11.72
N GLU A 452 -5.33 2.66 -11.17
CA GLU A 452 -4.81 2.49 -9.81
C GLU A 452 -3.28 2.68 -9.74
N GLY A 453 -2.71 2.82 -8.54
CA GLY A 453 -1.25 2.80 -8.35
C GLY A 453 -0.59 4.16 -8.57
N PHE A 454 0.39 4.25 -9.48
CA PHE A 454 1.20 5.47 -9.66
C PHE A 454 0.35 6.67 -10.13
N PHE A 455 -0.69 6.42 -10.93
CA PHE A 455 -1.61 7.44 -11.42
C PHE A 455 -2.23 8.29 -10.30
N THR A 456 -2.51 7.68 -9.14
CA THR A 456 -3.16 8.39 -8.03
C THR A 456 -2.24 9.35 -7.29
N LEU A 457 -0.92 9.27 -7.52
CA LEU A 457 0.05 10.24 -7.01
C LEU A 457 0.14 11.49 -7.88
N LEU A 458 -0.25 11.36 -9.14
CA LEU A 458 -0.16 12.45 -10.11
C LEU A 458 -1.14 13.55 -9.75
N THR A 459 -0.72 14.80 -9.95
CA THR A 459 -1.58 15.97 -9.81
C THR A 459 -2.75 15.90 -10.80
N PRO A 460 -3.89 16.58 -10.57
CA PRO A 460 -4.99 16.62 -11.54
C PRO A 460 -4.55 17.05 -12.94
N VAL A 461 -3.58 17.98 -13.01
CA VAL A 461 -2.96 18.42 -14.27
C VAL A 461 -2.22 17.25 -14.94
N ASP A 462 -1.35 16.56 -14.22
CA ASP A 462 -0.61 15.41 -14.76
C ASP A 462 -1.52 14.25 -15.15
N GLN A 463 -2.58 14.01 -14.38
CA GLN A 463 -3.60 13.01 -14.70
C GLN A 463 -4.27 13.30 -16.04
N LYS A 464 -4.61 14.57 -16.31
CA LYS A 464 -5.14 14.99 -17.61
C LYS A 464 -4.09 14.80 -18.71
N LYS A 465 -2.83 15.17 -18.46
CA LYS A 465 -1.72 14.99 -19.42
C LYS A 465 -1.55 13.53 -19.83
N VAL A 466 -1.36 12.62 -18.87
CA VAL A 466 -1.11 11.20 -19.17
C VAL A 466 -2.29 10.53 -19.86
N ARG A 467 -3.55 10.91 -19.52
CA ARG A 467 -4.74 10.43 -20.24
C ARG A 467 -4.76 10.90 -21.70
N THR A 468 -4.43 12.17 -21.93
CA THR A 468 -4.37 12.74 -23.29
C THR A 468 -3.28 12.06 -24.13
N LEU A 469 -2.08 11.89 -23.56
CA LEU A 469 -0.97 11.19 -24.23
C LEU A 469 -1.29 9.71 -24.48
N ALA A 470 -1.94 9.03 -23.53
CA ALA A 470 -2.39 7.65 -23.71
C ALA A 470 -3.44 7.54 -24.81
N ALA A 471 -4.40 8.46 -24.91
CA ALA A 471 -5.39 8.47 -25.99
C ALA A 471 -4.70 8.55 -27.36
N ILE A 472 -3.72 9.43 -27.52
CA ILE A 472 -2.90 9.53 -28.74
C ILE A 472 -2.17 8.21 -29.04
N LEU A 473 -1.48 7.65 -28.04
CA LEU A 473 -0.75 6.39 -28.20
C LEU A 473 -1.66 5.22 -28.60
N ARG A 474 -2.85 5.11 -28.02
CA ARG A 474 -3.84 4.06 -28.35
C ARG A 474 -4.23 4.07 -29.83
N VAL A 475 -4.44 5.25 -30.39
CA VAL A 475 -4.79 5.40 -31.80
C VAL A 475 -3.60 5.07 -32.69
N ALA A 476 -2.40 5.55 -32.35
CA ALA A 476 -1.17 5.22 -33.09
C ALA A 476 -0.89 3.71 -33.14
N ASP A 477 -1.03 3.03 -32.01
CA ASP A 477 -0.92 1.56 -31.90
C ASP A 477 -2.02 0.86 -32.71
N GLY A 478 -3.25 1.40 -32.72
CA GLY A 478 -4.31 0.91 -33.61
C GLY A 478 -4.00 1.05 -35.11
N LEU A 479 -3.27 2.08 -35.51
CA LEU A 479 -2.89 2.34 -36.90
C LEU A 479 -1.76 1.43 -37.41
N ASP A 480 -1.06 0.72 -36.53
CA ASP A 480 -0.07 -0.31 -36.91
C ASP A 480 -0.43 -1.68 -36.31
N TYR A 481 -1.73 -1.97 -36.22
CA TYR A 481 -2.24 -3.20 -35.61
C TYR A 481 -1.70 -4.51 -36.21
N LEU A 482 -1.39 -4.51 -37.51
CA LEU A 482 -0.85 -5.68 -38.21
C LEU A 482 0.68 -5.75 -38.17
N HIS A 483 1.35 -4.79 -37.53
CA HIS A 483 2.81 -4.66 -37.47
C HIS A 483 3.45 -4.64 -38.87
N ALA A 484 2.73 -4.09 -39.85
CA ALA A 484 3.10 -4.09 -41.26
C ALA A 484 3.64 -2.73 -41.73
N GLY A 485 3.46 -1.67 -40.93
CA GLY A 485 3.89 -0.32 -41.31
C GLY A 485 3.15 0.29 -42.50
N ASN A 486 1.96 -0.23 -42.82
CA ASN A 486 1.17 0.21 -43.98
C ASN A 486 0.80 1.69 -43.90
N VAL A 487 0.53 2.23 -42.70
CA VAL A 487 0.26 3.65 -42.49
C VAL A 487 1.58 4.42 -42.44
N THR A 488 1.82 5.25 -43.46
CA THR A 488 3.05 6.01 -43.63
C THR A 488 2.96 7.44 -43.12
N ASP A 489 1.79 8.07 -43.10
CA ASP A 489 1.59 9.40 -42.51
C ASP A 489 0.12 9.65 -42.15
N LEU A 490 -0.15 10.75 -41.44
CA LEU A 490 -1.49 11.21 -41.13
C LEU A 490 -1.56 12.75 -40.98
N THR A 491 -2.77 13.28 -41.12
CA THR A 491 -3.11 14.68 -40.82
C THR A 491 -4.38 14.73 -39.98
N CYS A 492 -4.54 15.74 -39.12
CA CYS A 492 -5.78 15.92 -38.37
C CYS A 492 -6.39 17.31 -38.60
N THR A 493 -7.69 17.34 -38.88
CA THR A 493 -8.49 18.57 -38.93
C THR A 493 -9.48 18.58 -37.77
N VAL A 494 -9.34 19.56 -36.87
CA VAL A 494 -10.28 19.76 -35.77
C VAL A 494 -11.52 20.47 -36.31
N ARG A 495 -12.66 19.78 -36.30
CA ARG A 495 -13.96 20.30 -36.74
C ARG A 495 -14.83 20.65 -35.54
N THR A 496 -16.01 21.21 -35.81
CA THR A 496 -16.99 21.54 -34.77
C THR A 496 -17.55 20.29 -34.07
N SER A 497 -17.89 19.25 -34.83
CA SER A 497 -18.47 18.00 -34.32
C SER A 497 -17.44 16.94 -33.91
N ASP A 498 -16.28 16.90 -34.56
CA ASP A 498 -15.33 15.80 -34.49
C ASP A 498 -13.89 16.25 -34.77
N ILE A 499 -12.96 15.30 -34.67
CA ILE A 499 -11.60 15.43 -35.18
C ILE A 499 -11.50 14.46 -36.35
N LEU A 500 -11.27 14.98 -37.56
CA LEU A 500 -11.02 14.15 -38.74
C LEU A 500 -9.53 13.84 -38.83
N CYS A 501 -9.15 12.57 -38.75
CA CYS A 501 -7.81 12.07 -39.02
C CYS A 501 -7.79 11.40 -40.39
N THR A 502 -7.03 11.94 -41.34
CA THR A 502 -6.84 11.34 -42.66
C THR A 502 -5.52 10.59 -42.68
N ILE A 503 -5.55 9.30 -43.00
CA ILE A 503 -4.37 8.44 -43.04
C ILE A 503 -3.86 8.22 -44.46
N THR A 504 -2.55 8.17 -44.63
CA THR A 504 -1.87 7.88 -45.89
C THR A 504 -1.03 6.62 -45.71
N GLY A 505 -0.99 5.76 -46.73
CA GLY A 505 -0.30 4.48 -46.61
C GLY A 505 -0.30 3.66 -47.89
N THR A 506 0.18 2.42 -47.78
CA THR A 506 0.25 1.46 -48.88
C THR A 506 -0.83 0.40 -48.77
N GLY A 507 -1.52 0.11 -49.87
CA GLY A 507 -2.54 -0.95 -49.92
C GLY A 507 -3.88 -0.56 -49.28
N ASP A 508 -4.66 -1.57 -48.90
CA ASP A 508 -5.93 -1.39 -48.20
C ASP A 508 -5.70 -1.17 -46.70
N LEU A 509 -6.10 0.00 -46.20
CA LEU A 509 -5.92 0.42 -44.79
C LEU A 509 -7.18 0.20 -43.92
N SER A 510 -8.18 -0.53 -44.43
CA SER A 510 -9.47 -0.71 -43.77
C SER A 510 -9.34 -1.37 -42.38
N ALA A 511 -8.38 -2.27 -42.20
CA ALA A 511 -8.14 -2.98 -40.95
C ALA A 511 -7.56 -2.04 -39.87
N GLU A 512 -6.53 -1.28 -40.21
CA GLU A 512 -5.85 -0.29 -39.38
C GLU A 512 -6.83 0.81 -38.98
N LYS A 513 -7.59 1.35 -39.94
CA LYS A 513 -8.67 2.31 -39.70
C LYS A 513 -9.70 1.77 -38.71
N GLY A 514 -10.20 0.55 -38.94
CA GLY A 514 -11.19 -0.07 -38.06
C GLY A 514 -10.67 -0.32 -36.64
N ARG A 515 -9.39 -0.69 -36.48
CA ARG A 515 -8.77 -0.89 -35.17
C ARG A 515 -8.51 0.43 -34.44
N ALA A 516 -7.97 1.43 -35.13
CA ALA A 516 -7.70 2.74 -34.57
C ALA A 516 -9.00 3.45 -34.12
N MET A 517 -10.09 3.34 -34.88
CA MET A 517 -11.42 3.83 -34.48
C MET A 517 -11.95 3.15 -33.21
N ARG A 518 -11.70 1.85 -33.01
CA ARG A 518 -12.07 1.17 -31.76
C ARG A 518 -11.21 1.60 -30.58
N LYS A 519 -9.94 1.94 -30.83
CA LYS A 519 -8.97 2.39 -29.80
C LYS A 519 -9.06 3.90 -29.52
N SER A 520 -9.88 4.66 -30.22
CA SER A 520 -10.13 6.09 -29.97
C SER A 520 -11.19 6.35 -28.90
N ASP A 521 -11.52 5.35 -28.08
CA ASP A 521 -12.55 5.39 -27.04
C ASP A 521 -12.32 6.45 -25.96
N MET A 522 -11.06 6.90 -25.79
CA MET A 522 -10.71 8.00 -24.87
C MET A 522 -10.85 9.40 -25.48
N PHE A 523 -11.02 9.55 -26.80
CA PHE A 523 -10.94 10.86 -27.46
C PHE A 523 -12.05 11.82 -27.02
N LEU A 524 -13.28 11.31 -26.91
CA LEU A 524 -14.41 12.12 -26.45
C LEU A 524 -14.18 12.66 -25.03
N GLU A 525 -13.61 11.86 -24.14
CA GLU A 525 -13.30 12.26 -22.76
C GLU A 525 -12.20 13.34 -22.72
N VAL A 526 -11.09 13.13 -23.45
CA VAL A 526 -9.90 13.99 -23.31
C VAL A 526 -9.93 15.25 -24.19
N PHE A 527 -10.55 15.19 -25.37
CA PHE A 527 -10.63 16.30 -26.33
C PHE A 527 -12.03 16.91 -26.42
N GLY A 528 -13.05 16.30 -25.81
CA GLY A 528 -14.44 16.73 -25.95
C GLY A 528 -15.05 16.45 -27.33
N LYS A 529 -14.35 15.72 -28.20
CA LYS A 529 -14.73 15.43 -29.59
C LYS A 529 -14.41 13.97 -29.94
N PRO A 530 -15.28 13.26 -30.66
CA PRO A 530 -14.94 11.95 -31.20
C PRO A 530 -13.89 12.07 -32.32
N LEU A 531 -13.10 11.02 -32.49
CA LEU A 531 -12.21 10.86 -33.63
C LEU A 531 -12.95 10.18 -34.77
N VAL A 532 -12.77 10.68 -35.99
CA VAL A 532 -13.17 10.03 -37.24
C VAL A 532 -11.91 9.78 -38.04
N ILE A 533 -11.69 8.55 -38.49
CA ILE A 533 -10.55 8.20 -39.34
C ILE A 533 -11.04 8.04 -40.76
N ALA A 534 -10.55 8.86 -41.69
CA ALA A 534 -10.85 8.81 -43.12
C ALA A 534 -9.83 7.95 -43.83
#